data_AF-A0A7L4QXD8-F1
#
_entry.id   AF-A0A7L4QXD8-F1
#
_cell.length_a   1.000
_cell.length_b   1.000
_cell.length_c   1.000
_cell.angle_alpha   90.00
_cell.angle_beta   90.00
_cell.angle_gamma   90.00
#
_symmetry.space_group_name_H-M   'P 1'
#
loop_
_entity.id
_entity.type
_entity.pdbx_description
1 polymer ?
#
loop_
_entity_poly.entity_id
_entity_poly.type
_entity_poly.pdbx_seq_one_letter_code
_entity_poly.pdbx_strand_id
1 'polypeptide(L)'
;MSEQEREQLERQVNELQRQKMDLEHQIQELDLEKLNKIETLKNDLERQVEWLDKDKIKLTKERDNLLRKIRISNEKKWKNALKIITLLIIIDLVIIPLIIYLMGFPVYWLFVSMGLVTFFGMVVLVNYMSGTAPLNTGEVRKALTVSFVAVYFAMMPLLAFGGVQYIPGQPVTILIQSFTAIMAIIIGFYFGTRSIEKYVKAKKKIKS
;
A
#
# COMPACT_ATOMS: atom_id res chain seq x y z
N MET A 1 11.53 -81.41 49.44
CA MET A 1 11.73 -80.01 49.82
C MET A 1 12.48 -80.02 51.14
N SER A 2 13.75 -79.66 51.14
CA SER A 2 14.52 -79.54 52.38
C SER A 2 14.06 -78.29 53.14
N GLU A 3 14.18 -78.27 54.47
CA GLU A 3 13.89 -77.06 55.27
C GLU A 3 14.69 -75.84 54.79
N GLN A 4 15.92 -76.07 54.30
CA GLN A 4 16.78 -75.03 53.75
C GLN A 4 16.22 -74.39 52.47
N GLU A 5 15.58 -75.17 51.59
CA GLU A 5 14.93 -74.64 50.38
C GLU A 5 13.74 -73.73 50.74
N ARG A 6 12.97 -74.08 51.78
CA ARG A 6 11.83 -73.26 52.25
C ARG A 6 12.29 -71.92 52.82
N GLU A 7 13.34 -71.90 53.63
CA GLU A 7 13.91 -70.65 54.16
C GLU A 7 14.46 -69.76 53.04
N GLN A 8 15.12 -70.34 52.02
CA GLN A 8 15.60 -69.57 50.86
C GLN A 8 14.46 -68.97 50.06
N LEU A 9 13.38 -69.74 49.84
CA LEU A 9 12.17 -69.27 49.18
C LEU A 9 11.48 -68.14 49.97
N GLU A 10 11.37 -68.26 51.29
CA GLU A 10 10.81 -67.19 52.13
C GLU A 10 11.64 -65.90 52.08
N ARG A 11 12.97 -66.02 52.08
CA ARG A 11 13.85 -64.84 51.92
C ARG A 11 13.66 -64.18 50.56
N GLN A 12 13.59 -64.95 49.47
CA GLN A 12 13.34 -64.41 48.13
C GLN A 12 11.95 -63.77 48.01
N VAL A 13 10.92 -64.37 48.59
CA VAL A 13 9.57 -63.78 48.61
C VAL A 13 9.55 -62.46 49.38
N ASN A 14 10.19 -62.41 50.54
CA ASN A 14 10.29 -61.19 51.33
C ASN A 14 11.11 -60.10 50.62
N GLU A 15 12.17 -60.48 49.89
CA GLU A 15 12.99 -59.56 49.11
C GLU A 15 12.22 -59.00 47.91
N LEU A 16 11.50 -59.86 47.18
CA LEU A 16 10.61 -59.45 46.08
C LEU A 16 9.47 -58.55 46.57
N GLN A 17 8.90 -58.83 47.75
CA GLN A 17 7.90 -57.96 48.36
C GLN A 17 8.46 -56.58 48.72
N ARG A 18 9.69 -56.51 49.24
CA ARG A 18 10.38 -55.24 49.48
C ARG A 18 10.65 -54.49 48.17
N GLN A 19 11.17 -55.16 47.15
CA GLN A 19 11.41 -54.55 45.84
C GLN A 19 10.12 -54.04 45.21
N LYS A 20 9.03 -54.79 45.32
CA LYS A 20 7.72 -54.35 44.85
C LYS A 20 7.26 -53.08 45.57
N MET A 21 7.38 -53.03 46.89
CA MET A 21 6.98 -51.87 47.69
C MET A 21 7.83 -50.63 47.36
N ASP A 22 9.13 -50.81 47.15
CA ASP A 22 10.05 -49.74 46.75
C ASP A 22 9.74 -49.22 45.33
N LEU A 23 9.48 -50.12 44.37
CA LEU A 23 9.06 -49.74 43.03
C LEU A 23 7.71 -49.04 43.02
N GLU A 24 6.73 -49.48 43.83
CA GLU A 24 5.44 -48.80 43.97
C GLU A 24 5.62 -47.37 44.52
N HIS A 25 6.52 -47.19 45.49
CA HIS A 25 6.84 -45.86 46.03
C HIS A 25 7.51 -44.97 44.97
N GLN A 26 8.50 -45.49 44.25
CA GLN A 26 9.18 -44.76 43.17
C GLN A 26 8.22 -44.35 42.05
N ILE A 27 7.27 -45.22 41.68
CA ILE A 27 6.24 -44.90 40.68
C ILE A 27 5.36 -43.75 41.17
N GLN A 28 4.90 -43.78 42.42
CA GLN A 28 4.08 -42.71 43.00
C GLN A 28 4.83 -41.38 43.07
N GLU A 29 6.09 -41.39 43.48
CA GLU A 29 6.92 -40.19 43.53
C GLU A 29 7.14 -39.59 42.15
N LEU A 30 7.42 -40.44 41.14
CA LEU A 30 7.62 -40.02 39.77
C LEU A 30 6.34 -39.46 39.13
N ASP A 31 5.18 -40.04 39.45
CA ASP A 31 3.87 -39.54 39.00
C ASP A 31 3.52 -38.19 39.63
N LEU A 32 3.81 -38.00 40.93
CA LEU A 32 3.68 -36.70 41.60
C LEU A 32 4.61 -35.64 41.00
N GLU A 33 5.86 -36.00 40.71
CA GLU A 33 6.81 -35.09 40.08
C GLU A 33 6.35 -34.67 38.67
N LYS A 34 5.84 -35.62 37.87
CA LYS A 34 5.28 -35.34 36.55
C LYS A 34 4.04 -34.44 36.62
N LEU A 35 3.13 -34.68 37.57
CA LEU A 35 1.95 -33.84 37.76
C LEU A 35 2.35 -32.40 38.10
N ASN A 36 3.29 -32.21 39.03
CA ASN A 36 3.81 -30.90 39.39
C ASN A 36 4.49 -30.18 38.20
N LYS A 37 5.26 -30.92 37.38
CA LYS A 37 5.86 -30.37 36.15
C LYS A 37 4.81 -29.94 35.12
N ILE A 38 3.74 -30.72 34.95
CA ILE A 38 2.64 -30.37 34.03
C ILE A 38 1.91 -29.13 34.53
N GLU A 39 1.66 -29.03 35.83
CA GLU A 39 0.98 -27.88 36.43
C GLU A 39 1.79 -26.59 36.29
N THR A 40 3.10 -26.65 36.57
CA THR A 40 4.01 -25.51 36.41
C THR A 40 4.11 -25.07 34.95
N LEU A 41 4.27 -25.99 34.00
CA LEU A 41 4.28 -25.68 32.56
C LEU A 41 2.94 -25.08 32.08
N LYS A 42 1.82 -25.57 32.58
CA LYS A 42 0.49 -25.02 32.27
C LYS A 42 0.38 -23.58 32.76
N ASN A 43 0.78 -23.32 34.00
CA ASN A 43 0.73 -21.97 34.58
C ASN A 43 1.64 -20.99 33.84
N ASP A 44 2.83 -21.42 33.43
CA ASP A 44 3.74 -20.57 32.65
C ASP A 44 3.20 -20.31 31.23
N LEU A 45 2.56 -21.30 30.61
CA LEU A 45 1.92 -21.13 29.30
C LEU A 45 0.73 -20.16 29.39
N GLU A 46 -0.11 -20.27 30.42
CA GLU A 46 -1.22 -19.33 30.66
C GLU A 46 -0.71 -17.89 30.81
N ARG A 47 0.39 -17.68 31.55
CA ARG A 47 1.03 -16.36 31.67
C ARG A 47 1.56 -15.85 30.33
N GLN A 48 2.18 -16.70 29.52
CA GLN A 48 2.67 -16.31 28.19
C GLN A 48 1.53 -15.91 27.26
N VAL A 49 0.42 -16.65 27.28
CA VAL A 49 -0.78 -16.32 26.48
C VAL A 49 -1.37 -14.97 26.92
N GLU A 50 -1.49 -14.73 28.23
CA GLU A 50 -2.01 -13.46 28.75
C GLU A 50 -1.10 -12.28 28.35
N TRP A 51 0.21 -12.47 28.40
CA TRP A 51 1.18 -11.46 27.98
C TRP A 51 1.08 -11.16 26.47
N LEU A 52 0.99 -12.21 25.64
CA LEU A 52 0.81 -12.06 24.19
C LEU A 52 -0.50 -11.35 23.83
N ASP A 53 -1.59 -11.61 24.55
CA ASP A 53 -2.86 -10.93 24.32
C ASP A 53 -2.79 -9.45 24.71
N LYS A 54 -2.11 -9.11 25.81
CA LYS A 54 -1.84 -7.70 26.19
C LYS A 54 -1.02 -6.98 25.12
N ASP A 55 0.01 -7.62 24.59
CA ASP A 55 0.86 -7.07 23.54
C ASP A 55 0.10 -6.88 22.22
N LYS A 56 -0.74 -7.85 21.82
CA LYS A 56 -1.63 -7.71 20.66
C LYS A 56 -2.59 -6.52 20.83
N ILE A 57 -3.15 -6.33 22.02
CA ILE A 57 -4.02 -5.19 22.32
C ILE A 57 -3.25 -3.87 22.24
N LYS A 58 -2.01 -3.82 22.71
CA LYS A 58 -1.17 -2.63 22.63
C LYS A 58 -0.82 -2.27 21.19
N LEU A 59 -0.40 -3.26 20.40
CA LEU A 59 -0.08 -3.10 18.98
C LEU A 59 -1.29 -2.64 18.16
N THR A 60 -2.49 -3.18 18.44
CA THR A 60 -3.72 -2.73 17.76
C THR A 60 -4.07 -1.28 18.11
N LYS A 61 -3.94 -0.87 19.38
CA LYS A 61 -4.15 0.53 19.80
C LYS A 61 -3.14 1.50 19.16
N GLU A 62 -1.86 1.13 19.11
CA GLU A 62 -0.83 1.94 18.47
C GLU A 62 -1.09 2.10 16.97
N ARG A 63 -1.44 1.00 16.29
CA ARG A 63 -1.86 1.02 14.88
C ARG A 63 -3.04 1.97 14.67
N ASP A 64 -4.09 1.89 15.48
CA ASP A 64 -5.26 2.74 15.34
C ASP A 64 -4.96 4.22 15.58
N ASN A 65 -4.08 4.52 16.54
CA ASN A 65 -3.61 5.88 16.78
C ASN A 65 -2.80 6.43 15.60
N LEU A 66 -1.92 5.62 15.01
CA LEU A 66 -1.18 5.99 13.81
C LEU A 66 -2.12 6.20 12.62
N LEU A 67 -3.09 5.31 12.41
CA LEU A 67 -4.10 5.44 11.35
C LEU A 67 -4.92 6.72 11.52
N ARG A 68 -5.30 7.10 12.74
CA ARG A 68 -5.96 8.39 13.00
C ARG A 68 -5.07 9.58 12.65
N LYS A 69 -3.80 9.57 13.08
CA LYS A 69 -2.84 10.64 12.75
C LYS A 69 -2.65 10.78 11.24
N ILE A 70 -2.48 9.66 10.53
CA ILE A 70 -2.37 9.63 9.07
C ILE A 70 -3.64 10.18 8.42
N ARG A 71 -4.83 9.79 8.89
CA ARG A 71 -6.11 10.26 8.35
C ARG A 71 -6.26 11.78 8.48
N ILE A 72 -6.03 12.33 9.67
CA ILE A 72 -6.15 13.78 9.94
C ILE A 72 -5.14 14.58 9.12
N SER A 73 -3.89 14.11 9.07
CA SER A 73 -2.85 14.72 8.24
C SER A 73 -3.22 14.72 6.77
N ASN A 74 -3.73 13.60 6.25
CA ASN A 74 -4.15 13.47 4.87
C ASN A 74 -5.35 14.38 4.57
N GLU A 75 -6.35 14.47 5.44
CA GLU A 75 -7.52 15.33 5.23
C GLU A 75 -7.11 16.81 5.06
N LYS A 76 -6.17 17.29 5.88
CA LYS A 76 -5.63 18.65 5.74
C LYS A 76 -4.88 18.86 4.42
N LYS A 77 -4.08 17.87 3.99
CA LYS A 77 -3.40 17.92 2.68
C LYS A 77 -4.40 17.94 1.53
N TRP A 78 -5.44 17.11 1.58
CA TRP A 78 -6.49 17.05 0.54
C TRP A 78 -7.28 18.36 0.44
N LYS A 79 -7.63 19.00 1.56
CA LYS A 79 -8.30 20.31 1.56
C LYS A 79 -7.46 21.38 0.86
N ASN A 80 -6.15 21.40 1.08
CA ASN A 80 -5.25 22.34 0.42
C ASN A 80 -5.00 21.99 -1.04
N ALA A 81 -4.88 20.70 -1.37
CA ALA A 81 -4.79 20.22 -2.75
C ALA A 81 -6.02 20.65 -3.57
N LEU A 82 -7.23 20.54 -3.00
CA LEU A 82 -8.45 21.05 -3.63
C LEU A 82 -8.38 22.55 -3.91
N LYS A 83 -7.89 23.36 -2.96
CA LYS A 83 -7.69 24.81 -3.20
C LYS A 83 -6.75 25.08 -4.37
N ILE A 84 -5.65 24.34 -4.47
CA ILE A 84 -4.69 24.47 -5.59
C ILE A 84 -5.38 24.09 -6.92
N ILE A 85 -6.14 23.01 -6.95
CA ILE A 85 -6.90 22.58 -8.15
C ILE A 85 -7.92 23.65 -8.54
N THR A 86 -8.69 24.18 -7.60
CA THR A 86 -9.66 25.26 -7.85
C THR A 86 -8.96 26.49 -8.41
N LEU A 87 -7.81 26.88 -7.85
CA LEU A 87 -7.02 28.00 -8.36
C LEU A 87 -6.54 27.76 -9.79
N LEU A 88 -6.06 26.55 -10.11
CA LEU A 88 -5.62 26.20 -11.47
C LEU A 88 -6.77 26.31 -12.47
N ILE A 89 -7.95 25.81 -12.13
CA ILE A 89 -9.14 25.90 -13.00
C ILE A 89 -9.51 27.37 -13.26
N ILE A 90 -9.46 28.23 -12.24
CA ILE A 90 -9.74 29.67 -12.40
C ILE A 90 -8.70 30.32 -13.32
N ILE A 91 -7.43 29.97 -13.16
CA ILE A 91 -6.36 30.49 -14.02
C ILE A 91 -6.61 30.07 -15.47
N ASP A 92 -6.85 28.77 -15.71
CA ASP A 92 -6.98 28.21 -17.06
C ASP A 92 -8.27 28.63 -17.78
N LEU A 93 -9.39 28.75 -17.08
CA LEU A 93 -10.69 29.06 -17.70
C LEU A 93 -11.06 30.54 -17.72
N VAL A 94 -10.48 31.37 -16.84
CA VAL A 94 -10.87 32.78 -16.71
C VAL A 94 -9.69 33.69 -17.01
N ILE A 95 -8.57 33.51 -16.31
CA ILE A 95 -7.45 34.48 -16.38
C ILE A 95 -6.74 34.39 -17.73
N ILE A 96 -6.38 33.19 -18.19
CA ILE A 96 -5.67 33.00 -19.46
C ILE A 96 -6.52 33.50 -20.65
N PRO A 97 -7.79 33.11 -20.81
CA PRO A 97 -8.61 33.62 -21.91
C PRO A 97 -8.80 35.14 -21.86
N LEU A 98 -8.94 35.72 -20.66
CA LEU A 98 -9.07 37.17 -20.50
C LEU A 98 -7.81 37.93 -20.93
N ILE A 99 -6.62 37.44 -20.55
CA ILE A 99 -5.34 38.04 -20.96
C ILE A 99 -5.17 37.97 -22.47
N ILE A 100 -5.47 36.83 -23.08
CA ILE A 100 -5.37 36.64 -24.53
C ILE A 100 -6.32 37.58 -25.26
N TYR A 101 -7.56 37.70 -24.79
CA TYR A 101 -8.54 38.63 -25.34
C TYR A 101 -8.08 40.08 -25.23
N LEU A 102 -7.59 40.50 -24.06
CA LEU A 102 -7.16 41.88 -23.81
C LEU A 102 -5.92 42.27 -24.61
N MET A 103 -4.98 41.35 -24.79
CA MET A 103 -3.73 41.59 -25.52
C MET A 103 -3.87 41.33 -27.04
N GLY A 104 -5.02 40.84 -27.51
CA GLY A 104 -5.26 40.53 -28.91
C GLY A 104 -4.41 39.37 -29.44
N PHE A 105 -3.99 38.45 -28.57
CA PHE A 105 -3.18 37.33 -29.00
C PHE A 105 -3.99 36.33 -29.82
N PRO A 106 -3.35 35.64 -30.79
CA PRO A 106 -3.99 34.55 -31.51
C PRO A 106 -4.46 33.42 -30.58
N VAL A 107 -5.61 32.80 -30.92
CA VAL A 107 -6.27 31.76 -30.11
C VAL A 107 -5.36 30.57 -29.80
N TYR A 108 -4.37 30.25 -30.64
CA TYR A 108 -3.46 29.14 -30.37
C TYR A 108 -2.61 29.32 -29.10
N TRP A 109 -2.38 30.56 -28.66
CA TRP A 109 -1.70 30.86 -27.39
C TRP A 109 -2.48 30.38 -26.16
N LEU A 110 -3.79 30.19 -26.29
CA LEU A 110 -4.64 29.66 -25.23
C LEU A 110 -4.22 28.22 -24.90
N PHE A 111 -4.04 27.40 -25.94
CA PHE A 111 -3.64 26.00 -25.77
C PHE A 111 -2.23 25.86 -25.19
N VAL A 112 -1.29 26.71 -25.65
CA VAL A 112 0.09 26.71 -25.14
C VAL A 112 0.14 27.11 -23.66
N SER A 113 -0.58 28.17 -23.30
CA SER A 113 -0.57 28.71 -21.94
C SER A 113 -1.26 27.75 -20.96
N MET A 114 -2.43 27.21 -21.35
CA MET A 114 -3.14 26.20 -20.56
C MET A 114 -2.27 24.95 -20.37
N GLY A 115 -1.61 24.45 -21.42
CA GLY A 115 -0.70 23.32 -21.31
C GLY A 115 0.43 23.52 -20.31
N LEU A 116 1.08 24.69 -20.34
CA LEU A 116 2.16 25.03 -19.41
C LEU A 116 1.68 25.20 -17.97
N VAL A 117 0.61 25.96 -17.75
CA VAL A 117 0.07 26.23 -16.42
C VAL A 117 -0.46 24.96 -15.78
N THR A 118 -1.23 24.14 -16.51
CA THR A 118 -1.72 22.86 -16.00
C THR A 118 -0.55 21.91 -15.69
N PHE A 119 0.50 21.86 -16.52
CA PHE A 119 1.68 21.01 -16.26
C PHE A 119 2.40 21.39 -14.97
N PHE A 120 2.83 22.65 -14.84
CA PHE A 120 3.54 23.10 -13.64
C PHE A 120 2.63 23.06 -12.40
N GLY A 121 1.35 23.38 -12.56
CA GLY A 121 0.35 23.26 -11.50
C GLY A 121 0.24 21.84 -10.96
N MET A 122 0.17 20.84 -11.85
CA MET A 122 0.13 19.44 -11.46
C MET A 122 1.43 18.95 -10.83
N VAL A 123 2.60 19.43 -11.29
CA VAL A 123 3.89 19.12 -10.65
C VAL A 123 3.92 19.64 -9.21
N VAL A 124 3.49 20.88 -8.99
CA VAL A 124 3.40 21.48 -7.64
C VAL A 124 2.42 20.70 -6.77
N LEU A 125 1.25 20.34 -7.32
CA LEU A 125 0.22 19.57 -6.62
C LEU A 125 0.74 18.19 -6.18
N VAL A 126 1.42 17.48 -7.07
CA VAL A 126 1.97 16.15 -6.78
C VAL A 126 3.09 16.26 -5.73
N ASN A 127 3.99 17.23 -5.86
CA ASN A 127 5.02 17.48 -4.85
C ASN A 127 4.42 17.76 -3.47
N TYR A 128 3.37 18.59 -3.43
CA TYR A 128 2.66 18.92 -2.20
C TYR A 128 2.00 17.70 -1.56
N MET A 129 1.34 16.86 -2.37
CA MET A 129 0.62 15.67 -1.90
C MET A 129 1.56 14.57 -1.42
N SER A 130 2.67 14.34 -2.13
CA SER A 130 3.65 13.33 -1.79
C SER A 130 4.36 13.63 -0.47
N GLY A 131 4.60 14.91 -0.16
CA GLY A 131 5.26 15.30 1.10
C GLY A 131 6.68 14.73 1.27
N THR A 132 7.24 14.15 0.21
CA THR A 132 8.60 13.62 0.11
C THR A 132 9.32 14.45 -0.94
N ALA A 133 10.22 15.33 -0.49
CA ALA A 133 11.19 15.98 -1.36
C ALA A 133 12.51 15.19 -1.28
N PRO A 134 13.18 14.90 -2.40
CA PRO A 134 12.88 15.27 -3.79
C PRO A 134 11.82 14.37 -4.46
N LEU A 135 11.18 14.90 -5.52
CA LEU A 135 10.19 14.18 -6.34
C LEU A 135 10.78 12.87 -6.90
N ASN A 136 10.04 11.78 -6.74
CA ASN A 136 10.42 10.50 -7.37
C ASN A 136 10.06 10.53 -8.87
N THR A 137 10.86 9.86 -9.71
CA THR A 137 10.57 9.63 -11.15
C THR A 137 9.15 9.12 -11.40
N GLY A 138 8.60 8.30 -10.50
CA GLY A 138 7.22 7.82 -10.58
C GLY A 138 6.17 8.92 -10.37
N GLU A 139 6.46 9.91 -9.54
CA GLU A 139 5.58 11.04 -9.23
C GLU A 139 5.56 12.05 -10.38
N VAL A 140 6.72 12.35 -10.95
CA VAL A 140 6.84 13.19 -12.15
C VAL A 140 6.07 12.57 -13.32
N ARG A 141 6.18 11.24 -13.51
CA ARG A 141 5.41 10.53 -14.55
C ARG A 141 3.90 10.68 -14.34
N LYS A 142 3.41 10.54 -13.10
CA LYS A 142 1.99 10.72 -12.78
C LYS A 142 1.54 12.17 -13.04
N ALA A 143 2.31 13.16 -12.59
CA ALA A 143 2.01 14.57 -12.81
C ALA A 143 1.88 14.87 -14.31
N LEU A 144 2.84 14.37 -15.10
CA LEU A 144 2.86 14.51 -16.55
C LEU A 144 1.64 13.82 -17.20
N THR A 145 1.35 12.57 -16.85
CA THR A 145 0.16 11.90 -17.42
C THR A 145 -1.13 12.64 -17.08
N VAL A 146 -1.30 13.07 -15.82
CA VAL A 146 -2.54 13.75 -15.40
C VAL A 146 -2.67 15.13 -16.06
N SER A 147 -1.59 15.90 -16.21
CA SER A 147 -1.65 17.19 -16.88
C SER A 147 -2.02 17.06 -18.36
N PHE A 148 -1.40 16.10 -19.08
CA PHE A 148 -1.74 15.84 -20.49
C PHE A 148 -3.18 15.38 -20.66
N VAL A 149 -3.66 14.49 -19.79
CA VAL A 149 -5.06 14.02 -19.79
C VAL A 149 -6.02 15.20 -19.52
N ALA A 150 -5.72 16.04 -18.52
CA ALA A 150 -6.57 17.16 -18.14
C ALA A 150 -6.69 18.18 -19.26
N VAL A 151 -5.57 18.58 -19.86
CA VAL A 151 -5.54 19.50 -21.01
C VAL A 151 -6.29 18.91 -22.20
N TYR A 152 -6.11 17.62 -22.49
CA TYR A 152 -6.86 16.94 -23.56
C TYR A 152 -8.36 17.00 -23.34
N PHE A 153 -8.84 16.69 -22.13
CA PHE A 153 -10.27 16.78 -21.82
C PHE A 153 -10.79 18.22 -21.79
N ALA A 154 -9.97 19.21 -21.44
CA ALA A 154 -10.34 20.61 -21.51
C ALA A 154 -10.48 21.09 -22.96
N MET A 155 -9.61 20.60 -23.86
CA MET A 155 -9.65 20.93 -25.28
C MET A 155 -10.82 20.27 -26.00
N MET A 156 -11.10 18.99 -25.71
CA MET A 156 -12.09 18.18 -26.44
C MET A 156 -13.46 18.84 -26.64
N PRO A 157 -14.12 19.44 -25.63
CA PRO A 157 -15.38 20.15 -25.81
C PRO A 157 -15.27 21.33 -26.77
N LEU A 158 -14.18 22.09 -26.68
CA LEU A 158 -13.94 23.25 -27.56
C LEU A 158 -13.86 22.82 -29.02
N LEU A 159 -13.28 21.64 -29.27
CA LEU A 159 -13.12 21.03 -30.59
C LEU A 159 -14.43 20.40 -31.09
N ALA A 160 -15.15 19.69 -30.22
CA ALA A 160 -16.35 18.93 -30.58
C ALA A 160 -17.56 19.84 -30.86
N PHE A 161 -17.69 20.97 -30.16
CA PHE A 161 -18.83 21.88 -30.29
C PHE A 161 -18.55 23.08 -31.21
N GLY A 162 -17.47 23.05 -31.99
CA GLY A 162 -17.25 24.02 -33.06
C GLY A 162 -16.82 25.42 -32.61
N GLY A 163 -16.26 25.56 -31.40
CA GLY A 163 -15.74 26.85 -30.91
C GLY A 163 -14.56 27.39 -31.71
N VAL A 164 -13.92 26.55 -32.54
CA VAL A 164 -12.84 26.92 -33.47
C VAL A 164 -13.10 26.25 -34.82
N GLN A 165 -13.22 27.03 -35.89
CA GLN A 165 -13.41 26.49 -37.23
C GLN A 165 -12.13 25.83 -37.75
N TYR A 166 -12.24 24.57 -38.17
CA TYR A 166 -11.14 23.78 -38.71
C TYR A 166 -10.92 24.11 -40.20
N ILE A 167 -9.95 24.98 -40.47
CA ILE A 167 -9.43 25.17 -41.82
C ILE A 167 -8.10 24.39 -41.92
N PRO A 168 -8.01 23.37 -42.79
CA PRO A 168 -6.78 22.61 -43.00
C PRO A 168 -5.59 23.55 -43.33
N GLY A 169 -4.46 23.34 -42.66
CA GLY A 169 -3.25 24.16 -42.85
C GLY A 169 -3.11 25.32 -41.85
N GLN A 170 -4.09 25.56 -40.97
CA GLN A 170 -3.95 26.52 -39.89
C GLN A 170 -3.09 25.96 -38.73
N PRO A 171 -2.31 26.80 -38.03
CA PRO A 171 -1.47 26.36 -36.89
C PRO A 171 -2.23 25.57 -35.82
N VAL A 172 -3.51 25.90 -35.59
CA VAL A 172 -4.37 25.24 -34.60
C VAL A 172 -4.61 23.77 -34.97
N THR A 173 -4.84 23.45 -36.25
CA THR A 173 -5.13 22.07 -36.67
C THR A 173 -3.91 21.18 -36.52
N ILE A 174 -2.71 21.70 -36.81
CA ILE A 174 -1.44 20.99 -36.63
C ILE A 174 -1.21 20.71 -35.14
N LEU A 175 -1.41 21.70 -34.27
CA LEU A 175 -1.23 21.57 -32.83
C LEU A 175 -2.15 20.49 -32.24
N ILE A 176 -3.42 20.47 -32.62
CA ILE A 176 -4.39 19.47 -32.15
C ILE A 176 -4.01 18.06 -32.60
N GLN A 177 -3.62 17.89 -33.86
CA GLN A 177 -3.19 16.58 -34.39
C GLN A 177 -1.95 16.06 -33.64
N SER A 178 -0.92 16.91 -33.48
CA SER A 178 0.29 16.54 -32.72
C SER A 178 -0.03 16.19 -31.27
N PHE A 179 -0.90 16.98 -30.62
CA PHE A 179 -1.29 16.73 -29.24
C PHE A 179 -2.07 15.43 -29.08
N THR A 180 -2.98 15.13 -30.02
CA THR A 180 -3.75 13.89 -30.03
C THR A 180 -2.84 12.67 -30.24
N ALA A 181 -1.85 12.77 -31.13
CA ALA A 181 -0.85 11.73 -31.34
C ALA A 181 -0.01 11.47 -30.09
N ILE A 182 0.46 12.54 -29.42
CA ILE A 182 1.18 12.42 -28.14
C ILE A 182 0.29 11.77 -27.07
N MET A 183 -0.99 12.15 -27.00
CA MET A 183 -1.92 11.56 -26.04
C MET A 183 -2.14 10.07 -26.30
N ALA A 184 -2.29 9.66 -27.56
CA ALA A 184 -2.38 8.25 -27.95
C ALA A 184 -1.13 7.46 -27.55
N ILE A 185 0.07 8.06 -27.72
CA ILE A 185 1.33 7.48 -27.26
C ILE A 185 1.34 7.33 -25.74
N ILE A 186 0.98 8.37 -24.98
CA ILE A 186 0.95 8.33 -23.51
C ILE A 186 0.01 7.23 -23.01
N ILE A 187 -1.20 7.13 -23.58
CA ILE A 187 -2.16 6.06 -23.26
C ILE A 187 -1.55 4.69 -23.59
N GLY A 188 -0.99 4.54 -24.80
CA GLY A 188 -0.37 3.30 -25.26
C GLY A 188 0.76 2.82 -24.35
N PHE A 189 1.65 3.71 -23.93
CA PHE A 189 2.71 3.38 -22.97
C PHE A 189 2.17 3.10 -21.57
N TYR A 190 1.24 3.93 -21.07
CA TYR A 190 0.68 3.78 -19.72
C TYR A 190 0.00 2.42 -19.52
N PHE A 191 -0.81 1.99 -20.49
CA PHE A 191 -1.45 0.68 -20.46
C PHE A 191 -0.52 -0.45 -20.92
N GLY A 192 0.34 -0.20 -21.91
CA GLY A 192 1.25 -1.18 -22.48
C GLY A 192 2.29 -1.69 -21.48
N THR A 193 2.97 -0.79 -20.75
CA THR A 193 4.00 -1.20 -19.78
C THR A 193 3.41 -2.07 -18.66
N ARG A 194 2.19 -1.76 -18.20
CA ARG A 194 1.54 -2.53 -17.13
C ARG A 194 1.12 -3.93 -17.59
N SER A 195 0.69 -4.08 -18.84
CA SER A 195 0.37 -5.38 -19.44
C SER A 195 1.63 -6.24 -19.63
N ILE A 196 2.72 -5.62 -20.08
CA ILE A 196 4.02 -6.30 -20.26
C ILE A 196 4.59 -6.75 -18.90
N GLU A 197 4.55 -5.92 -17.86
CA GLU A 197 5.03 -6.30 -16.52
C GLU A 197 4.26 -7.50 -15.95
N LYS A 198 2.93 -7.53 -16.12
CA LYS A 198 2.11 -8.65 -15.67
C LYS A 198 2.45 -9.93 -16.45
N TYR A 199 2.63 -9.83 -17.76
CA TYR A 199 3.03 -10.96 -18.60
C TYR A 199 4.40 -11.52 -18.20
N VAL A 200 5.39 -10.64 -17.99
CA VAL A 200 6.74 -11.03 -17.56
C VAL A 200 6.72 -11.69 -16.18
N LYS A 201 5.95 -11.15 -15.22
CA LYS A 201 5.81 -11.75 -13.88
C LYS A 201 5.11 -13.10 -13.93
N ALA A 202 4.05 -13.25 -14.74
CA ALA A 202 3.37 -14.53 -14.94
C ALA A 202 4.31 -15.58 -15.56
N LYS A 203 5.07 -15.21 -16.58
CA LYS A 203 6.06 -16.10 -17.22
C LYS A 203 7.18 -16.51 -16.26
N LYS A 204 7.63 -15.61 -15.38
CA LYS A 204 8.66 -15.89 -14.37
C LYS A 204 8.15 -16.85 -13.28
N LYS A 205 6.86 -16.77 -12.94
CA LYS A 205 6.21 -17.66 -11.96
C LYS A 205 5.93 -19.07 -12.49
N ILE A 206 5.82 -19.24 -13.81
CA ILE A 206 5.65 -20.54 -14.47
C ILE A 206 7.00 -21.29 -14.62
N LYS A 207 8.12 -20.58 -14.56
CA LYS A 207 9.48 -21.15 -14.67
C LYS A 207 10.15 -21.46 -13.33
N SER A 208 9.49 -21.15 -12.21
CA SER A 208 9.92 -21.48 -10.84
C SER A 208 9.05 -22.61 -10.29
#